data_AF-A0A432KBF1-F1
#
_entry.id   AF-A0A432KBF1-F1
#
_cell.length_a   1.000
_cell.length_b   1.000
_cell.length_c   1.000
_cell.angle_alpha   90.00
_cell.angle_beta   90.00
_cell.angle_gamma   90.00
#
_symmetry.space_group_name_H-M   'P 1'
#
loop_
_entity.id
_entity.type
_entity.pdbx_description
1 polymer ?
#
loop_
_entity_poly.entity_id
_entity_poly.type
_entity_poly.pdbx_seq_one_letter_code
_entity_poly.pdbx_strand_id
1 'polypeptide(L)'
;MKALRKFVIPILLGMFLLILAACGGDDGDTTTAATQPPAAATQPPTVYSFQFACINRTLNPCKLIMKLADTLRARTNGQLDIQISSFPELGLAGPDTLRLLQDGTLDFGEIYGGYVGGDFP
;
A
#
# COMPACT_ATOMS: atom_id res chain seq x y z
N MET A 1 44.31 -0.27 21.13
CA MET A 1 42.92 -0.67 21.49
C MET A 1 42.57 -0.45 22.98
N LYS A 2 43.17 0.53 23.69
CA LYS A 2 42.84 0.80 25.12
C LYS A 2 41.80 1.92 25.33
N ALA A 3 41.55 2.74 24.31
CA ALA A 3 40.56 3.83 24.37
C ALA A 3 39.12 3.34 24.14
N LEU A 4 38.93 2.36 23.25
CA LEU A 4 37.60 1.84 22.89
C LEU A 4 36.90 1.14 24.07
N ARG A 5 37.66 0.45 24.93
CA ARG A 5 37.10 -0.25 26.11
C ARG A 5 36.69 0.69 27.25
N LYS A 6 37.18 1.94 27.26
CA LYS A 6 36.84 2.95 28.30
C LYS A 6 35.53 3.67 28.01
N PHE A 7 35.09 3.70 26.74
CA PHE A 7 33.83 4.34 26.33
C PHE A 7 32.67 3.37 26.21
N VAL A 8 32.92 2.07 26.00
CA VAL A 8 31.85 1.06 25.89
C VAL A 8 31.16 0.80 27.24
N ILE A 9 31.90 0.85 28.36
CA ILE A 9 31.35 0.58 29.70
C ILE A 9 30.32 1.63 30.17
N PRO A 10 30.56 2.97 30.05
CA PRO A 10 29.57 3.96 30.47
C PRO A 10 28.34 4.04 29.55
N ILE A 11 28.49 3.74 28.25
CA ILE A 11 27.38 3.74 27.29
C ILE A 11 26.44 2.56 27.54
N LEU A 12 26.98 1.38 27.87
CA LEU A 12 26.17 0.20 28.20
C LEU A 12 25.43 0.34 29.53
N LEU A 13 26.06 0.96 30.55
CA LEU A 13 25.42 1.22 31.84
C LEU A 13 24.29 2.26 31.73
N GLY A 14 24.47 3.29 30.89
CA GLY A 14 23.44 4.30 30.62
C GLY A 14 22.25 3.73 29.86
N MET A 15 22.48 2.84 28.90
CA MET A 15 21.41 2.17 28.15
C MET A 15 20.63 1.19 29.02
N PHE A 16 21.27 0.52 29.99
CA PHE A 16 20.61 -0.37 30.93
C PHE A 16 19.73 0.39 31.96
N LEU A 17 20.18 1.55 32.44
CA LEU A 17 19.39 2.40 33.36
C LEU A 17 18.13 2.99 32.69
N LEU A 18 18.20 3.31 31.39
CA LEU A 18 17.04 3.72 30.58
C LEU A 18 15.98 2.61 30.43
N ILE A 19 16.38 1.35 30.46
CA ILE A 19 15.47 0.20 30.33
C ILE A 19 14.77 -0.12 31.65
N LEU A 20 15.45 0.06 32.79
CA LEU A 20 14.81 -0.16 34.11
C LEU A 20 13.81 0.94 34.49
N ALA A 21 14.06 2.20 34.12
CA ALA A 21 13.11 3.30 34.34
C ALA A 21 11.81 3.16 33.52
N ALA A 22 11.82 2.32 32.47
CA ALA A 22 10.65 2.05 31.65
C ALA A 22 9.78 0.89 32.18
N CYS A 23 10.17 0.20 33.26
CA CYS A 23 9.47 -1.02 33.71
C CYS A 23 9.52 -1.30 35.23
N GLY A 24 9.52 -0.27 36.08
CA GLY A 24 9.26 -0.41 37.53
C GLY A 24 8.73 0.92 38.06
N GLY A 25 7.46 1.05 38.44
CA GLY A 25 6.77 0.21 39.42
C GLY A 25 6.81 0.98 40.74
N ASP A 26 6.00 2.04 40.82
CA ASP A 26 5.84 2.89 42.02
C ASP A 26 4.57 2.47 42.76
N ASP A 27 4.75 2.11 44.03
CA ASP A 27 3.70 1.76 44.99
C ASP A 27 3.00 3.03 45.48
N GLY A 28 1.67 3.07 45.32
CA GLY A 28 0.76 3.73 46.24
C GLY A 28 0.64 5.25 46.17
N ASP A 29 -0.31 5.75 45.37
CA ASP A 29 -1.44 6.48 45.94
C ASP A 29 -2.59 6.54 44.94
N THR A 30 -3.78 6.11 45.37
CA THR A 30 -4.93 5.90 44.50
C THR A 30 -5.62 7.24 44.24
N THR A 31 -5.02 8.10 43.42
CA THR A 31 -5.78 9.14 42.71
C THR A 31 -6.36 8.50 41.46
N THR A 32 -7.69 8.51 41.36
CA THR A 32 -8.46 7.97 40.22
C THR A 32 -8.09 8.72 38.94
N ALA A 33 -7.09 8.22 38.22
CA ALA A 33 -6.78 8.66 36.86
C ALA A 33 -7.55 7.77 35.88
N ALA A 34 -8.37 8.40 35.04
CA ALA A 34 -9.12 7.75 33.99
C ALA A 34 -8.22 6.84 33.15
N THR A 35 -8.60 5.57 33.02
CA THR A 35 -7.93 4.61 32.14
C THR A 35 -8.08 5.11 30.70
N GLN A 36 -7.02 5.74 30.18
CA GLN A 36 -6.91 6.08 28.77
C GLN A 36 -6.68 4.78 28.00
N PRO A 37 -7.54 4.41 27.02
CA PRO A 37 -7.33 3.23 26.19
C PRO A 37 -5.93 3.30 25.55
N PRO A 38 -5.21 2.17 25.41
CA PRO A 38 -3.92 2.16 24.77
C PRO A 38 -4.06 2.78 23.37
N ALA A 39 -3.25 3.80 23.10
CA ALA A 39 -3.19 4.44 21.79
C ALA A 39 -2.94 3.34 20.76
N ALA A 40 -3.94 3.08 19.91
CA ALA A 40 -3.81 2.15 18.80
C ALA A 40 -2.56 2.57 18.01
N ALA A 41 -1.63 1.63 17.80
CA ALA A 41 -0.49 1.87 16.94
C ALA A 41 -1.02 2.26 15.56
N THR A 42 -0.91 3.53 15.20
CA THR A 42 -1.31 4.03 13.88
C THR A 42 -0.34 3.44 12.86
N GLN A 43 -0.73 2.34 12.22
CA GLN A 43 -0.01 1.83 11.05
C GLN A 43 -0.01 2.92 9.97
N PRO A 44 1.11 3.08 9.22
CA PRO A 44 1.09 3.97 8.06
C PRO A 44 -0.04 3.55 7.11
N PRO A 45 -0.77 4.50 6.51
CA PRO A 45 -1.91 4.18 5.66
C PRO A 45 -1.47 3.28 4.51
N THR A 46 -2.10 2.11 4.39
CA THR A 46 -1.81 1.16 3.32
C THR A 46 -2.26 1.74 1.99
N VAL A 47 -1.35 1.75 1.00
CA VAL A 47 -1.67 2.12 -0.39
C VAL A 47 -1.88 0.84 -1.18
N TYR A 48 -3.03 0.74 -1.84
CA TYR A 48 -3.40 -0.34 -2.74
C TYR A 48 -3.21 0.15 -4.18
N SER A 49 -2.26 -0.45 -4.89
CA SER A 49 -1.95 -0.14 -6.28
C SER A 49 -2.45 -1.25 -7.20
N PHE A 50 -3.12 -0.87 -8.28
CA PHE A 50 -3.65 -1.79 -9.29
C PHE A 50 -3.27 -1.32 -10.70
N GLN A 51 -2.93 -2.25 -11.59
CA GLN A 51 -2.72 -1.96 -13.00
C GLN A 51 -4.04 -2.11 -13.77
N PHE A 52 -4.37 -1.09 -14.57
CA PHE A 52 -5.44 -1.14 -15.56
C PHE A 52 -4.86 -1.03 -16.97
N ALA A 53 -5.17 -2.01 -17.84
CA ALA A 53 -4.80 -1.99 -19.25
C ALA A 53 -5.97 -1.53 -20.13
N CYS A 54 -5.89 -0.35 -20.73
CA CYS A 54 -6.89 0.12 -21.69
C CYS A 54 -6.46 -0.18 -23.14
N ILE A 55 -7.40 -0.23 -24.09
CA ILE A 55 -7.06 -0.54 -25.49
C ILE A 55 -6.17 0.56 -26.08
N ASN A 56 -6.56 1.82 -25.89
CA ASN A 56 -5.84 2.99 -26.39
C ASN A 56 -6.23 4.25 -25.61
N ARG A 57 -5.25 5.08 -25.23
CA ARG A 57 -5.45 6.31 -24.43
C ARG A 57 -6.36 7.35 -25.10
N THR A 58 -6.49 7.31 -26.42
CA THR A 58 -7.31 8.28 -27.19
C THR A 58 -8.80 7.96 -27.15
N LEU A 59 -9.16 6.71 -26.85
CA LEU A 59 -10.55 6.24 -26.84
C LEU A 59 -11.28 6.69 -25.57
N ASN A 60 -12.59 6.89 -25.73
CA ASN A 60 -13.45 7.35 -24.63
C ASN A 60 -13.48 6.41 -23.42
N PRO A 61 -13.46 5.07 -23.57
CA PRO A 61 -13.36 4.17 -22.41
C PRO A 61 -12.10 4.42 -21.57
N CYS A 62 -10.93 4.56 -22.20
CA CYS A 62 -9.70 4.85 -21.45
C CYS A 62 -9.78 6.21 -20.73
N LYS A 63 -10.35 7.24 -21.37
CA LYS A 63 -10.58 8.56 -20.73
C LYS A 63 -11.51 8.49 -19.53
N LEU A 64 -12.55 7.66 -19.61
CA LEU A 64 -13.46 7.42 -18.48
C LEU A 64 -12.71 6.78 -17.31
N ILE A 65 -11.87 5.78 -17.58
CA ILE A 65 -11.09 5.11 -16.54
C ILE A 65 -10.03 6.03 -15.93
N MET A 66 -9.39 6.90 -16.72
CA MET A 66 -8.49 7.94 -16.19
C MET A 66 -9.22 8.86 -15.20
N LYS A 67 -10.41 9.34 -15.57
CA LYS A 67 -11.24 10.14 -14.66
C LYS A 67 -11.68 9.35 -13.42
N LEU A 68 -11.97 8.06 -13.56
CA LEU A 68 -12.31 7.18 -12.44
C LEU A 68 -11.12 7.02 -11.48
N ALA A 69 -9.92 6.78 -12.01
CA ALA A 69 -8.69 6.68 -11.23
C ALA A 69 -8.43 7.95 -10.42
N ASP A 70 -8.52 9.13 -11.04
CA ASP A 70 -8.40 10.42 -10.35
C ASP A 70 -9.45 10.59 -9.24
N THR A 71 -10.70 10.24 -9.55
CA THR A 71 -11.82 10.34 -8.61
C THR A 71 -11.63 9.42 -7.41
N LEU A 72 -11.19 8.18 -7.65
CA LEU A 72 -10.98 7.21 -6.58
C LEU A 72 -9.80 7.64 -5.72
N ARG A 73 -8.67 8.02 -6.32
CA ARG A 73 -7.51 8.52 -5.58
C ARG A 73 -7.88 9.67 -4.65
N ALA A 74 -8.67 10.63 -5.13
CA ALA A 74 -9.17 11.75 -4.32
C ALA A 74 -10.09 11.29 -3.18
N ARG A 75 -11.06 10.39 -3.47
CA ARG A 75 -12.02 9.90 -2.46
C ARG A 75 -11.38 9.01 -1.40
N THR A 76 -10.30 8.31 -1.73
CA THR A 76 -9.60 7.42 -0.80
C THR A 76 -8.44 8.08 -0.07
N ASN A 77 -8.26 9.40 -0.21
CA ASN A 77 -7.09 10.12 0.33
C ASN A 77 -5.75 9.49 -0.12
N GLY A 78 -5.67 9.09 -1.39
CA GLY A 78 -4.46 8.48 -1.97
C GLY A 78 -4.23 7.01 -1.61
N GLN A 79 -5.10 6.37 -0.84
CA GLN A 79 -4.96 4.94 -0.49
C GLN A 79 -5.23 4.00 -1.67
N LEU A 80 -5.93 4.45 -2.73
CA LEU A 80 -6.09 3.68 -3.96
C LEU A 80 -5.36 4.39 -5.10
N ASP A 81 -4.51 3.63 -5.80
CA ASP A 81 -3.77 4.09 -6.95
C ASP A 81 -4.00 3.16 -8.14
N ILE A 82 -4.59 3.68 -9.22
CA ILE A 82 -4.82 2.91 -10.45
C ILE A 82 -3.83 3.40 -11.49
N GLN A 83 -2.88 2.54 -11.83
CA GLN A 83 -1.91 2.81 -12.87
C GLN A 83 -2.50 2.43 -14.21
N ILE A 84 -2.53 3.35 -15.17
CA ILE A 84 -3.19 3.14 -16.46
C ILE A 84 -2.13 3.08 -17.55
N SER A 85 -2.13 1.98 -18.27
CA SER A 85 -1.30 1.71 -19.44
C SER A 85 -2.20 1.28 -20.60
N SER A 86 -1.76 1.49 -21.83
CA SER A 86 -2.47 1.05 -23.03
C SER A 86 -1.88 -0.22 -23.63
N PHE A 87 -2.66 -0.94 -24.44
CA PHE A 87 -2.16 -2.16 -25.11
C PHE A 87 -0.88 -1.92 -25.92
N PRO A 88 -0.75 -0.84 -26.72
CA PRO A 88 0.51 -0.54 -27.41
C PRO A 88 1.69 -0.31 -26.47
N GLU A 89 1.47 0.26 -25.28
CA GLU A 89 2.53 0.50 -24.29
C GLU A 89 2.99 -0.79 -23.62
N LEU A 90 2.07 -1.76 -23.49
CA LEU A 90 2.32 -3.05 -22.87
C LEU A 90 2.68 -4.15 -23.89
N GLY A 91 2.65 -3.85 -25.19
CA GLY A 91 2.87 -4.85 -26.26
C GLY A 91 1.78 -5.92 -26.33
N LEU A 92 0.56 -5.61 -25.89
CA LEU A 92 -0.54 -6.56 -25.82
C LEU A 92 -1.35 -6.61 -27.11
N ALA A 93 -1.78 -7.81 -27.49
CA ALA A 93 -2.81 -8.02 -28.50
C ALA A 93 -4.18 -8.19 -27.83
N GLY A 94 -5.22 -7.65 -28.47
CA GLY A 94 -6.59 -7.69 -27.96
C GLY A 94 -7.10 -9.07 -27.53
N PRO A 95 -7.00 -10.11 -28.38
CA PRO A 95 -7.48 -11.45 -28.05
C PRO A 95 -6.82 -12.11 -26.83
N ASP A 96 -5.58 -11.75 -26.50
CA ASP A 96 -4.86 -12.35 -25.37
C ASP A 96 -5.32 -11.81 -24.01
N THR A 97 -6.03 -10.68 -23.99
CA THR A 97 -6.29 -9.91 -22.77
C THR A 97 -7.21 -10.62 -21.77
N LEU A 98 -8.19 -11.39 -22.26
CA LEU A 98 -9.04 -12.19 -21.38
C LEU A 98 -8.22 -13.22 -20.58
N ARG A 99 -7.28 -13.89 -21.25
CA ARG A 99 -6.42 -14.89 -20.62
C ARG A 99 -5.48 -14.25 -19.59
N LEU A 100 -4.93 -13.07 -19.89
CA LEU A 100 -4.05 -12.32 -18.99
C LEU A 100 -4.77 -11.79 -17.73
N LEU A 101 -6.08 -11.55 -17.83
CA LEU A 101 -6.91 -11.23 -16.66
C LEU A 101 -7.21 -12.48 -15.84
N GLN A 102 -7.47 -13.61 -16.49
CA GLN A 102 -7.75 -14.88 -15.81
C GLN A 102 -6.54 -15.45 -15.05
N ASP A 103 -5.34 -15.31 -15.62
CA ASP A 103 -4.10 -15.79 -15.01
C ASP A 103 -3.50 -14.79 -13.98
N GLY A 104 -4.12 -13.62 -13.82
CA GLY A 104 -3.70 -12.59 -12.87
C GLY A 104 -2.48 -11.79 -13.30
N THR A 105 -2.03 -11.90 -14.56
CA THR A 105 -0.97 -11.05 -15.10
C THR A 105 -1.41 -9.58 -15.17
N LEU A 106 -2.69 -9.33 -15.44
CA LEU A 106 -3.32 -8.01 -15.35
C LEU A 106 -4.33 -8.01 -14.21
N ASP A 107 -4.31 -6.95 -13.38
CA ASP A 107 -5.34 -6.78 -12.34
C ASP A 107 -6.69 -6.40 -12.96
N PHE A 108 -6.66 -5.43 -13.89
CA PHE A 108 -7.82 -4.96 -14.62
C PHE A 108 -7.50 -4.66 -16.09
N GLY A 109 -8.50 -4.78 -16.95
CA GLY A 109 -8.34 -4.53 -18.37
C GLY A 109 -9.65 -4.23 -19.09
N GLU A 110 -9.57 -3.42 -20.13
CA GLU A 110 -10.64 -3.18 -21.07
C GLU A 110 -10.71 -4.33 -22.09
N ILE A 111 -11.88 -4.95 -22.25
CA ILE A 111 -12.11 -5.99 -23.25
C ILE A 111 -13.11 -5.47 -24.29
N TYR A 112 -12.70 -5.40 -25.55
CA TYR A 112 -13.63 -5.23 -26.65
C TYR A 112 -14.33 -6.56 -26.95
N GLY A 113 -15.66 -6.57 -27.02
CA GLY A 113 -16.44 -7.81 -27.21
C GLY A 113 -16.02 -8.63 -28.43
N GLY A 114 -15.54 -7.98 -29.50
CA GLY A 114 -15.03 -8.69 -30.69
C GLY A 114 -13.74 -9.49 -30.46
N TYR A 115 -13.02 -9.27 -29.35
CA TYR A 115 -11.85 -10.08 -28.98
C TYR A 115 -12.23 -11.40 -28.31
N VAL A 116 -13.43 -11.50 -27.76
CA VAL A 116 -13.87 -12.62 -26.92
C VAL A 116 -15.14 -13.28 -27.44
N GLY A 117 -15.46 -13.09 -28.72
CA GLY A 117 -16.66 -13.64 -29.36
C GLY A 117 -16.71 -15.17 -29.44
N GLY A 118 -15.58 -15.86 -29.20
CA GLY A 118 -15.53 -17.31 -29.06
C GLY A 118 -15.60 -17.81 -27.61
N ASP A 119 -15.39 -16.93 -26.64
CA ASP A 119 -15.29 -17.26 -25.21
C ASP A 119 -16.62 -17.10 -24.47
N PHE A 120 -17.53 -16.27 -25.00
CA PHE A 120 -18.85 -15.99 -24.42
C PHE A 120 -19.98 -16.20 -25.45
N PRO A 121 -21.16 -16.68 -25.03
CA PRO A 121 -22.31 -16.95 -25.90
C PRO A 121 -22.97 -15.69 -26.46
#